data_AF-A0A7Y1Z1P4-F1
#
_entry.id   AF-A0A7Y1Z1P4-F1
#
_cell.length_a   1.000
_cell.length_b   1.000
_cell.length_c   1.000
_cell.angle_alpha   90.00
_cell.angle_beta   90.00
_cell.angle_gamma   90.00
#
_symmetry.space_group_name_H-M   'P 1'
#
loop_
_entity.id
_entity.type
_entity.pdbx_description
1 polymer ?
#
loop_
_entity_poly.entity_id
_entity_poly.type
_entity_poly.pdbx_seq_one_letter_code
_entity_poly.pdbx_strand_id
1 'polypeptide(L)'
;LSSHDCLKYFYKTGGIHEARTVGALHHLTDRRPEVVVGSYQGHVFSLPSGGHTKARDQRDRGLTIVSGDDTFQVVDGVLEKLPRKNRLSHEMLRFAPGGIVKIRPSSVVSEVKVEPYEVLPQQAGLLQLVAQGALKRGPSGEFIIHKKIRYPAGLNGAHSVKFLLRAGVPEPDGNPGHSCVFSEEKGMVIEGHSACR
;
A
#
# COMPACT_ATOMS: atom_id res chain seq x y z
N LEU A 1 16.08 -39.70 -12.56
CA LEU A 1 15.95 -38.33 -12.02
C LEU A 1 14.50 -37.92 -12.21
N SER A 2 13.66 -38.20 -11.23
CA SER A 2 12.19 -38.09 -11.33
C SER A 2 11.69 -36.93 -10.47
N SER A 3 10.88 -36.07 -11.08
CA SER A 3 9.76 -35.32 -10.48
C SER A 3 9.97 -34.69 -9.09
N HIS A 4 10.41 -33.42 -9.03
CA HIS A 4 9.99 -32.49 -7.97
C HIS A 4 9.96 -31.05 -8.49
N ASP A 5 9.05 -30.78 -9.43
CA ASP A 5 8.67 -29.43 -9.86
C ASP A 5 7.52 -28.90 -8.97
N CYS A 6 7.71 -28.96 -7.65
CA CYS A 6 6.68 -28.62 -6.67
C CYS A 6 7.11 -27.44 -5.79
N LEU A 7 7.05 -26.23 -6.35
CA LEU A 7 6.72 -25.03 -5.58
C LEU A 7 5.66 -24.22 -6.33
N LYS A 8 4.39 -24.60 -6.12
CA LYS A 8 3.24 -23.73 -6.39
C LYS A 8 2.36 -23.67 -5.15
N TYR A 9 2.61 -22.67 -4.31
CA TYR A 9 1.59 -21.87 -3.65
C TYR A 9 2.25 -20.54 -3.22
N PHE A 10 1.64 -19.43 -3.65
CA PHE A 10 1.99 -18.00 -3.46
C PHE A 10 3.37 -17.52 -3.97
N TYR A 11 3.35 -17.00 -5.20
CA TYR A 11 4.46 -16.34 -5.87
C TYR A 11 4.58 -14.88 -5.42
N LYS A 12 5.76 -14.48 -4.91
CA LYS A 12 6.27 -13.10 -4.72
C LYS A 12 5.18 -12.04 -4.58
N THR A 13 4.68 -11.85 -3.36
CA THR A 13 3.73 -10.75 -3.10
C THR A 13 4.41 -9.39 -3.12
N GLY A 14 5.74 -9.31 -2.97
CA GLY A 14 6.52 -8.06 -3.05
C GLY A 14 5.97 -6.95 -2.16
N GLY A 15 5.28 -7.34 -1.08
CA GLY A 15 4.47 -6.48 -0.24
C GLY A 15 4.91 -6.55 1.22
N ILE A 16 4.28 -5.71 2.06
CA ILE A 16 4.69 -5.54 3.47
C ILE A 16 4.67 -6.86 4.25
N HIS A 17 3.72 -7.76 3.98
CA HIS A 17 3.62 -9.04 4.67
C HIS A 17 4.84 -9.95 4.43
N GLU A 18 5.35 -9.96 3.20
CA GLU A 18 6.55 -10.71 2.83
C GLU A 18 7.79 -10.09 3.50
N ALA A 19 7.93 -8.77 3.43
CA ALA A 19 9.02 -8.05 4.10
C ALA A 19 9.05 -8.30 5.61
N ARG A 20 7.89 -8.26 6.29
CA ARG A 20 7.77 -8.57 7.73
C ARG A 20 8.16 -10.01 8.05
N THR A 21 7.73 -10.96 7.21
CA THR A 21 8.04 -12.39 7.41
C THR A 21 9.53 -12.67 7.22
N VAL A 22 10.13 -12.10 6.17
CA VAL A 22 11.57 -12.18 5.93
C VAL A 22 12.36 -11.55 7.08
N GLY A 23 11.93 -10.38 7.57
CA GLY A 23 12.54 -9.72 8.73
C GLY A 23 12.48 -10.56 10.00
N ALA A 24 11.29 -11.08 10.33
CA ALA A 24 11.11 -11.92 11.50
C ALA A 24 11.96 -13.20 11.44
N LEU A 25 12.02 -13.87 10.28
CA LEU A 25 12.86 -15.05 10.09
C LEU A 25 14.36 -14.71 10.19
N HIS A 26 14.78 -13.59 9.62
CA HIS A 26 16.16 -13.11 9.76
C HIS A 26 16.54 -12.92 11.24
N HIS A 27 15.68 -12.27 12.02
CA HIS A 27 15.92 -12.08 13.46
C HIS A 27 15.94 -13.37 14.27
N LEU A 28 15.14 -14.37 13.88
CA LEU A 28 15.07 -15.64 14.61
C LEU A 28 16.20 -16.60 14.25
N THR A 29 16.70 -16.53 13.01
CA THR A 29 17.62 -17.54 12.46
C THR A 29 19.03 -17.01 12.20
N ASP A 30 19.24 -15.70 12.40
CA ASP A 30 20.48 -14.97 12.05
C ASP A 30 20.92 -15.19 10.60
N ARG A 31 19.95 -15.52 9.74
CA ARG A 31 20.13 -15.83 8.31
C ARG A 31 18.95 -15.27 7.53
N ARG A 32 19.25 -14.65 6.38
CA ARG A 32 18.19 -14.17 5.48
C ARG A 32 17.67 -15.35 4.68
N PRO A 33 16.36 -15.67 4.73
CA PRO A 33 15.80 -16.74 3.91
C PRO A 33 15.92 -16.36 2.43
N GLU A 34 16.41 -17.30 1.60
CA GLU A 34 16.53 -17.10 0.15
C GLU A 34 15.16 -17.05 -0.53
N VAL A 35 14.19 -17.82 0.00
CA VAL A 35 12.81 -17.89 -0.51
C VAL A 35 11.83 -18.04 0.65
N VAL A 36 10.78 -17.22 0.67
CA VAL A 36 9.59 -17.42 1.53
C VAL A 36 8.43 -17.85 0.63
N VAL A 37 7.97 -19.09 0.82
CA VAL A 37 6.90 -19.70 -0.01
C VAL A 37 5.50 -19.36 0.53
N GLY A 38 5.39 -18.85 1.76
CA GLY A 38 4.13 -18.35 2.30
C GLY A 38 4.23 -17.92 3.76
N SER A 39 3.41 -16.95 4.14
CA SER A 39 3.17 -16.58 5.54
C SER A 39 1.69 -16.75 5.84
N TYR A 40 1.34 -17.61 6.79
CA TYR A 40 -0.05 -17.82 7.21
C TYR A 40 -0.25 -17.23 8.60
N GLN A 41 -1.15 -16.26 8.70
CA GLN A 41 -1.77 -15.90 9.97
C GLN A 41 -3.15 -16.58 10.02
N GLY A 42 -3.35 -17.46 11.00
CA GLY A 42 -4.68 -18.00 11.28
C GLY A 42 -5.55 -16.87 11.83
N HIS A 43 -6.47 -16.35 11.01
CA HIS A 43 -7.28 -15.18 11.40
C HIS A 43 -8.59 -15.54 12.10
N VAL A 44 -9.09 -16.78 12.02
CA VAL A 44 -10.39 -17.18 12.59
C VAL A 44 -10.37 -18.65 13.02
N PHE A 45 -10.72 -18.93 14.28
CA PHE A 45 -11.22 -20.23 14.70
C PHE A 45 -12.75 -20.13 14.82
N SER A 46 -13.47 -20.86 13.96
CA SER A 46 -14.93 -20.97 14.05
C SER A 46 -15.27 -22.29 14.73
N LEU A 47 -15.77 -22.23 15.96
CA LEU A 47 -16.29 -23.39 16.68
C LEU A 47 -17.74 -23.63 16.25
N PRO A 48 -18.10 -24.84 15.77
CA PRO A 48 -19.46 -25.14 15.34
C PRO A 48 -20.33 -25.42 16.57
N SER A 49 -20.79 -24.37 17.24
CA SER A 49 -21.89 -24.50 18.20
C SER A 49 -22.68 -23.21 18.29
N GLY A 50 -23.72 -23.12 17.45
CA GLY A 50 -24.90 -22.29 17.73
C GLY A 50 -25.15 -21.12 16.77
N GLY A 51 -26.16 -21.29 15.91
CA GLY A 51 -26.98 -20.20 15.37
C GLY A 51 -26.54 -19.65 14.01
N HIS A 52 -27.23 -20.05 12.95
CA HIS A 52 -27.12 -19.41 11.64
C HIS A 52 -27.92 -18.10 11.63
N THR A 53 -27.25 -16.97 11.87
CA THR A 53 -27.75 -15.67 11.40
C THR A 53 -27.23 -15.46 9.98
N LYS A 54 -28.13 -15.57 8.99
CA LYS A 54 -27.83 -15.13 7.63
C LYS A 54 -27.49 -13.64 7.70
N ALA A 55 -26.23 -13.31 7.43
CA ALA A 55 -25.81 -11.94 7.21
C ALA A 55 -26.58 -11.42 5.98
N ARG A 56 -27.62 -10.62 6.27
CA ARG A 56 -28.18 -9.54 5.48
C ARG A 56 -27.76 -9.56 4.00
N ASP A 57 -28.71 -9.92 3.14
CA ASP A 57 -28.64 -9.89 1.68
C ASP A 57 -27.52 -8.99 1.14
N GLN A 58 -26.46 -9.63 0.66
CA GLN A 58 -25.62 -9.04 -0.39
C GLN A 58 -26.53 -8.80 -1.60
N ARG A 59 -27.12 -7.60 -1.67
CA ARG A 59 -27.80 -7.10 -2.86
C ARG A 59 -26.89 -7.36 -4.06
N ASP A 60 -27.40 -8.13 -5.04
CA ASP A 60 -26.94 -8.31 -6.42
C ASP A 60 -25.70 -7.53 -6.84
N ARG A 61 -24.53 -7.91 -6.31
CA ARG A 61 -23.26 -7.51 -6.89
C ARG A 61 -22.72 -8.76 -7.56
N GLY A 62 -22.90 -8.82 -8.88
CA GLY A 62 -22.46 -9.93 -9.72
C GLY A 62 -21.05 -10.42 -9.37
N LEU A 63 -20.79 -11.69 -9.67
CA LEU A 63 -19.55 -12.39 -9.33
C LEU A 63 -18.33 -11.54 -9.73
N THR A 64 -17.56 -11.10 -8.72
CA THR A 64 -16.36 -10.30 -8.92
C THR A 64 -15.14 -11.20 -8.74
N ILE A 65 -14.32 -11.33 -9.78
CA ILE A 65 -13.09 -12.12 -9.77
C ILE A 65 -11.91 -11.16 -9.68
N VAL A 66 -11.05 -11.33 -8.67
CA VAL A 66 -9.81 -10.56 -8.52
C VAL A 66 -8.65 -11.42 -9.00
N SER A 67 -7.89 -10.93 -9.98
CA SER A 67 -6.69 -11.59 -10.49
C SER A 67 -5.55 -10.57 -10.58
N GLY A 68 -4.56 -10.69 -9.70
CA GLY A 68 -3.53 -9.67 -9.53
C GLY A 68 -4.14 -8.32 -9.11
N ASP A 69 -3.74 -7.23 -9.76
CA ASP A 69 -4.36 -5.90 -9.53
C ASP A 69 -5.58 -5.63 -10.44
N ASP A 70 -6.03 -6.64 -11.20
CA ASP A 70 -7.18 -6.51 -12.08
C ASP A 70 -8.42 -7.09 -11.40
N THR A 71 -9.51 -6.33 -11.47
CA THR A 71 -10.83 -6.78 -11.02
C THR A 71 -11.67 -7.05 -12.24
N PHE A 72 -12.29 -8.22 -12.29
CA PHE A 72 -13.19 -8.63 -13.33
C PHE A 72 -14.58 -8.81 -12.74
N GLN A 73 -15.61 -8.50 -13.50
CA GLN A 73 -17.00 -8.72 -13.12
C GLN A 73 -17.66 -9.56 -14.20
N VAL A 74 -18.45 -10.55 -13.78
CA VAL A 74 -19.31 -11.28 -14.70
C VAL A 74 -20.57 -10.43 -14.93
N VAL A 75 -20.65 -9.82 -16.11
CA VAL A 75 -21.82 -9.07 -16.59
C VAL A 75 -22.41 -9.90 -17.72
N ASP A 76 -23.65 -10.37 -17.55
CA ASP A 76 -24.36 -11.19 -18.54
C ASP A 76 -23.59 -12.44 -19.02
N GLY A 77 -22.85 -13.09 -18.11
CA GLY A 77 -22.06 -14.29 -18.42
C GLY A 77 -20.72 -14.00 -19.10
N VAL A 78 -20.41 -12.73 -19.38
CA VAL A 78 -19.13 -12.29 -19.94
C VAL A 78 -18.24 -11.76 -18.83
N LEU A 79 -16.97 -12.19 -18.84
CA LEU A 79 -15.96 -11.69 -17.93
C LEU A 79 -15.48 -10.31 -18.41
N GLU A 80 -16.00 -9.23 -17.83
CA GLU A 80 -15.56 -7.88 -18.14
C GLU A 80 -14.47 -7.41 -17.18
N LYS A 81 -13.37 -6.87 -17.71
CA LYS A 81 -12.34 -6.22 -16.89
C LYS A 81 -12.87 -4.88 -16.41
N LEU A 82 -13.06 -4.73 -15.11
CA LEU A 82 -13.43 -3.44 -14.54
C LEU A 82 -12.27 -2.46 -14.75
N PRO A 83 -12.54 -1.24 -15.26
CA PRO A 83 -11.52 -0.22 -15.33
C PRO A 83 -11.01 0.00 -13.91
N ARG A 84 -9.67 -0.01 -13.73
CA ARG A 84 -9.05 0.28 -12.44
C ARG A 84 -9.55 1.64 -12.00
N LYS A 85 -10.52 1.68 -11.07
CA LYS A 85 -10.92 2.94 -10.44
C LYS A 85 -9.64 3.53 -9.87
N ASN A 86 -9.25 4.69 -10.35
CA ASN A 86 -8.11 5.43 -9.82
C ASN A 86 -8.50 5.89 -8.40
N ARG A 87 -8.42 4.96 -7.45
CA ARG A 87 -8.95 5.08 -6.09
C ARG A 87 -8.24 6.21 -5.36
N LEU A 88 -6.98 6.46 -5.69
CA LEU A 88 -6.20 7.58 -5.16
C LEU A 88 -6.73 8.93 -5.65
N SER A 89 -7.10 9.07 -6.93
CA SER A 89 -7.74 10.30 -7.42
C SER A 89 -9.10 10.54 -6.78
N HIS A 90 -9.91 9.48 -6.61
CA HIS A 90 -11.19 9.60 -5.89
C HIS A 90 -10.99 9.96 -4.41
N GLU A 91 -9.95 9.42 -3.78
CA GLU A 91 -9.62 9.72 -2.39
C GLU A 91 -9.11 11.16 -2.23
N MET A 92 -8.28 11.64 -3.17
CA MET A 92 -7.88 13.04 -3.23
C MET A 92 -9.10 13.95 -3.35
N LEU A 93 -10.02 13.68 -4.28
CA LEU A 93 -11.23 14.49 -4.45
C LEU A 93 -12.21 14.36 -3.27
N ARG A 94 -12.16 13.27 -2.50
CA ARG A 94 -12.94 13.13 -1.27
C ARG A 94 -12.47 14.10 -0.20
N PHE A 95 -11.16 14.28 -0.03
CA PHE A 95 -10.60 15.17 0.99
C PHE A 95 -10.42 16.61 0.51
N ALA A 96 -10.16 16.80 -0.78
CA ALA A 96 -9.98 18.08 -1.45
C ALA A 96 -10.87 18.15 -2.70
N PRO A 97 -12.20 18.37 -2.54
CA PRO A 97 -13.13 18.40 -3.67
C PRO A 97 -12.86 19.53 -4.65
N GLY A 98 -12.28 20.64 -4.17
CA GLY A 98 -11.83 21.77 -5.01
C GLY A 98 -10.53 21.51 -5.79
N GLY A 99 -9.89 20.36 -5.60
CA GLY A 99 -8.63 20.02 -6.24
C GLY A 99 -7.45 20.82 -5.71
N ILE A 100 -6.49 21.11 -6.60
CA ILE A 100 -5.21 21.76 -6.27
C ILE A 100 -5.15 23.10 -6.98
N VAL A 101 -4.89 24.17 -6.23
CA VAL A 101 -4.64 25.50 -6.78
C VAL A 101 -3.16 25.84 -6.66
N LYS A 102 -2.59 26.39 -7.74
CA LYS A 102 -1.20 26.86 -7.75
C LYS A 102 -1.17 28.34 -7.37
N ILE A 103 -0.56 28.63 -6.22
CA ILE A 103 -0.35 30.00 -5.75
C ILE A 103 1.08 30.42 -6.11
N ARG A 104 1.24 31.65 -6.64
CA ARG A 104 2.57 32.19 -6.92
C ARG A 104 3.22 32.62 -5.61
N PRO A 105 4.47 32.23 -5.30
CA PRO A 105 5.12 32.63 -4.04
C PRO A 105 5.18 34.15 -3.85
N SER A 106 5.40 34.90 -4.94
CA SER A 106 5.45 36.37 -4.92
C SER A 106 4.11 37.05 -4.59
N SER A 107 2.99 36.33 -4.61
CA SER A 107 1.67 36.86 -4.24
C SER A 107 1.29 36.53 -2.79
N VAL A 108 2.16 35.85 -2.03
CA VAL A 108 1.88 35.47 -0.65
C VAL A 108 2.56 36.47 0.29
N VAL A 109 1.80 37.06 1.20
CA VAL A 109 2.33 37.88 2.29
C VAL A 109 2.64 36.94 3.46
N SER A 110 3.91 36.84 3.85
CA SER A 110 4.35 36.01 4.97
C SER A 110 5.58 36.62 5.63
N GLU A 111 5.75 36.37 6.93
CA GLU A 111 6.95 36.73 7.68
C GLU A 111 8.16 35.87 7.29
N VAL A 112 7.91 34.69 6.72
CA VAL A 112 8.94 33.72 6.32
C VAL A 112 8.97 33.63 4.80
N LYS A 113 10.15 33.33 4.25
CA LYS A 113 10.32 33.11 2.81
C LYS A 113 9.40 31.98 2.33
N VAL A 114 8.54 32.30 1.36
CA VAL A 114 7.60 31.36 0.76
C VAL A 114 8.27 30.64 -0.41
N GLU A 115 8.25 29.31 -0.38
CA GLU A 115 8.81 28.45 -1.44
C GLU A 115 7.74 27.46 -1.94
N PRO A 116 7.77 27.10 -3.23
CA PRO A 116 6.84 26.12 -3.77
C PRO A 116 7.14 24.72 -3.24
N TYR A 117 6.10 23.90 -3.11
CA TYR A 117 6.26 22.50 -2.77
C TYR A 117 6.99 21.73 -3.87
N GLU A 118 8.05 21.01 -3.49
CA GLU A 118 8.69 20.00 -4.34
C GLU A 118 7.76 18.80 -4.54
N VAL A 119 7.19 18.31 -3.44
CA VAL A 119 6.17 17.26 -3.39
C VAL A 119 4.90 17.83 -2.77
N LEU A 120 3.78 17.71 -3.48
CA LEU A 120 2.49 18.21 -3.04
C LEU A 120 2.06 17.57 -1.70
N PRO A 121 1.20 18.23 -0.91
CA PRO A 121 0.72 17.67 0.34
C PRO A 121 -0.25 16.51 0.14
N GLN A 122 -0.33 15.63 1.15
CA GLN A 122 -1.34 14.58 1.29
C GLN A 122 -1.51 13.68 0.03
N GLN A 123 -2.75 13.32 -0.32
CA GLN A 123 -3.06 12.47 -1.47
C GLN A 123 -2.61 13.06 -2.81
N ALA A 124 -2.49 14.39 -2.92
CA ALA A 124 -1.96 15.03 -4.12
C ALA A 124 -0.48 14.71 -4.33
N GLY A 125 0.32 14.70 -3.26
CA GLY A 125 1.71 14.26 -3.30
C GLY A 125 1.85 12.79 -3.65
N LEU A 126 1.00 11.93 -3.08
CA LEU A 126 0.99 10.51 -3.44
C LEU A 126 0.66 10.32 -4.93
N LEU A 127 -0.31 11.05 -5.45
CA LEU A 127 -0.69 11.01 -6.87
C LEU A 127 0.46 11.49 -7.76
N GLN A 128 1.13 12.59 -7.39
CA GLN A 128 2.30 13.12 -8.07
C GLN A 128 3.42 12.07 -8.13
N LEU A 129 3.76 11.45 -7.01
CA LEU A 129 4.85 10.48 -6.93
C LEU A 129 4.53 9.17 -7.66
N VAL A 130 3.26 8.76 -7.69
CA VAL A 130 2.80 7.63 -8.51
C VAL A 130 2.91 7.97 -10.00
N ALA A 131 2.47 9.17 -10.41
CA ALA A 131 2.57 9.61 -11.80
C ALA A 131 4.04 9.72 -12.27
N GLN A 132 4.95 10.10 -11.37
CA GLN A 132 6.40 10.14 -11.64
C GLN A 132 7.08 8.75 -11.60
N GLY A 133 6.33 7.69 -11.26
CA GLY A 133 6.85 6.32 -11.11
C GLY A 133 7.83 6.14 -9.94
N ALA A 134 7.87 7.09 -9.00
CA ALA A 134 8.66 6.97 -7.79
C ALA A 134 7.96 6.11 -6.73
N LEU A 135 6.62 6.11 -6.75
CA LEU A 135 5.76 5.21 -5.98
C LEU A 135 5.00 4.26 -6.90
N LYS A 136 4.82 3.03 -6.45
CA LYS A 136 3.89 2.06 -7.05
C LYS A 136 2.94 1.53 -5.99
N ARG A 137 1.70 1.27 -6.37
CA ARG A 137 0.76 0.62 -5.45
C ARG A 137 1.08 -0.87 -5.35
N GLY A 138 1.25 -1.36 -4.13
CA GLY A 138 1.41 -2.77 -3.81
C GLY A 138 0.07 -3.51 -3.76
N PRO A 139 0.11 -4.85 -3.75
CA PRO A 139 -1.10 -5.68 -3.80
C PRO A 139 -1.95 -5.59 -2.53
N SER A 140 -1.36 -5.22 -1.39
CA SER A 140 -2.07 -5.01 -0.11
C SER A 140 -2.51 -3.54 0.07
N GLY A 141 -2.37 -2.70 -0.95
CA GLY A 141 -2.74 -1.30 -0.95
C GLY A 141 -1.69 -0.34 -0.38
N GLU A 142 -0.49 -0.83 -0.08
CA GLU A 142 0.67 -0.04 0.31
C GLU A 142 1.29 0.73 -0.87
N PHE A 143 2.15 1.69 -0.55
CA PHE A 143 2.97 2.40 -1.53
C PHE A 143 4.42 1.88 -1.49
N ILE A 144 4.82 1.21 -2.54
CA ILE A 144 6.17 0.70 -2.75
C ILE A 144 7.04 1.84 -3.29
N ILE A 145 8.09 2.16 -2.56
CA ILE A 145 9.06 3.22 -2.88
C ILE A 145 10.15 2.61 -3.77
N HIS A 146 10.21 3.08 -5.01
CA HIS A 146 11.15 2.58 -6.02
C HIS A 146 12.38 3.49 -6.22
N LYS A 147 12.29 4.75 -5.79
CA LYS A 147 13.32 5.77 -5.95
C LYS A 147 13.38 6.62 -4.68
N LYS A 148 14.46 7.39 -4.49
CA LYS A 148 14.52 8.38 -3.42
C LYS A 148 13.38 9.40 -3.60
N ILE A 149 12.61 9.62 -2.55
CA ILE A 149 11.48 10.58 -2.52
C ILE A 149 11.55 11.44 -1.27
N ARG A 150 10.79 12.53 -1.27
CA ARG A 150 10.39 13.25 -0.06
C ARG A 150 8.95 12.87 0.30
N TYR A 151 8.67 12.59 1.57
CA TYR A 151 7.30 12.29 2.00
C TYR A 151 6.36 13.49 1.76
N PRO A 152 5.15 13.26 1.21
CA PRO A 152 4.11 14.29 1.15
C PRO A 152 3.83 14.86 2.53
N ALA A 153 3.74 16.19 2.63
CA ALA A 153 3.38 16.83 3.88
C ALA A 153 1.94 16.50 4.29
N GLY A 154 1.67 16.34 5.59
CA GLY A 154 0.32 16.21 6.11
C GLY A 154 -0.30 14.80 6.03
N LEU A 155 0.51 13.74 5.92
CA LEU A 155 0.05 12.34 5.99
C LEU A 155 -0.29 11.89 7.42
N ASN A 156 -1.22 12.60 8.06
CA ASN A 156 -1.65 12.39 9.44
C ASN A 156 -3.12 11.92 9.50
N GLY A 157 -3.48 11.19 10.56
CA GLY A 157 -4.86 10.76 10.82
C GLY A 157 -5.45 9.96 9.65
N ALA A 158 -6.59 10.42 9.11
CA ALA A 158 -7.28 9.79 7.99
C ALA A 158 -6.51 9.82 6.65
N HIS A 159 -5.39 10.55 6.59
CA HIS A 159 -4.49 10.60 5.44
C HIS A 159 -3.26 9.67 5.60
N SER A 160 -3.18 8.92 6.69
CA SER A 160 -2.08 7.99 6.93
C SER A 160 -2.12 6.82 5.94
N VAL A 161 -0.93 6.43 5.47
CA VAL A 161 -0.76 5.32 4.53
C VAL A 161 0.33 4.38 4.99
N LYS A 162 0.52 3.26 4.28
CA LYS A 162 1.62 2.33 4.51
C LYS A 162 2.60 2.43 3.35
N PHE A 163 3.88 2.60 3.66
CA PHE A 163 4.98 2.62 2.72
C PHE A 163 5.83 1.35 2.86
N LEU A 164 6.32 0.85 1.73
CA LEU A 164 7.32 -0.21 1.66
C LEU A 164 8.54 0.33 0.93
N LEU A 165 9.65 0.51 1.64
CA LEU A 165 10.93 0.88 1.07
C LEU A 165 11.61 -0.37 0.49
N ARG A 166 11.84 -0.36 -0.83
CA ARG A 166 12.52 -1.47 -1.48
C ARG A 166 13.98 -1.56 -1.06
N ALA A 167 14.50 -2.79 -1.04
CA ALA A 167 15.91 -3.03 -0.72
C ALA A 167 16.85 -2.27 -1.69
N GLY A 168 17.85 -1.58 -1.13
CA GLY A 168 18.82 -0.79 -1.91
C GLY A 168 18.33 0.59 -2.39
N VAL A 169 17.09 1.00 -2.06
CA VAL A 169 16.62 2.36 -2.31
C VAL A 169 17.00 3.25 -1.12
N PRO A 170 17.60 4.44 -1.33
CA PRO A 170 17.92 5.37 -0.24
C PRO A 170 16.68 5.73 0.58
N GLU A 171 16.87 5.90 1.89
CA GLU A 171 15.78 6.30 2.80
C GLU A 171 15.16 7.64 2.33
N PRO A 172 13.82 7.76 2.33
CA PRO A 172 13.15 8.99 1.94
C PRO A 172 13.43 10.18 2.86
N ASP A 173 13.41 11.39 2.31
CA ASP A 173 13.56 12.61 3.10
C ASP A 173 12.21 13.07 3.69
N GLY A 174 12.26 13.79 4.81
CA GLY A 174 11.08 14.39 5.45
C GLY A 174 10.39 13.48 6.46
N ASN A 175 9.19 13.86 6.90
CA ASN A 175 8.46 13.15 7.95
C ASN A 175 7.27 12.38 7.37
N PRO A 176 7.15 11.06 7.59
CA PRO A 176 6.02 10.25 7.12
C PRO A 176 4.69 10.53 7.84
N GLY A 177 4.70 11.36 8.89
CA GLY A 177 3.53 11.71 9.68
C GLY A 177 3.06 10.53 10.54
N HIS A 178 1.78 10.18 10.44
CA HIS A 178 1.22 8.97 11.06
C HIS A 178 1.31 7.75 10.14
N SER A 179 1.96 7.87 8.98
CA SER A 179 2.15 6.75 8.07
C SER A 179 3.18 5.75 8.61
N CYS A 180 3.04 4.50 8.21
CA CYS A 180 3.98 3.44 8.58
C CYS A 180 4.97 3.18 7.45
N VAL A 181 6.26 3.12 7.74
CA VAL A 181 7.32 2.85 6.77
C VAL A 181 7.99 1.52 7.10
N PHE A 182 7.86 0.56 6.21
CA PHE A 182 8.46 -0.77 6.31
C PHE A 182 9.67 -0.87 5.39
N SER A 183 10.77 -1.47 5.86
CA SER A 183 11.92 -1.82 4.99
C SER A 183 11.79 -3.25 4.47
N GLU A 184 12.08 -3.48 3.19
CA GLU A 184 12.36 -4.84 2.70
C GLU A 184 13.72 -5.38 3.19
N GLU A 185 14.67 -4.50 3.52
CA GLU A 185 16.02 -4.89 3.92
C GLU A 185 16.07 -5.28 5.41
N LYS A 186 15.55 -4.41 6.27
CA LYS A 186 15.49 -4.64 7.71
C LYS A 186 14.28 -5.52 8.10
N GLY A 187 13.33 -5.72 7.18
CA GLY A 187 12.10 -6.48 7.38
C GLY A 187 11.25 -6.04 8.58
N MET A 188 11.47 -4.80 9.05
CA MET A 188 10.83 -4.20 10.20
C MET A 188 10.45 -2.74 9.88
N VAL A 189 9.62 -2.16 10.75
CA VAL A 189 9.26 -0.75 10.70
C VAL A 189 10.52 0.09 10.93
N ILE A 190 10.87 0.95 9.98
CA ILE A 190 11.98 1.91 10.15
C ILE A 190 11.46 3.14 10.89
N GLU A 191 10.29 3.65 10.47
CA GLU A 191 9.66 4.85 11.01
C GLU A 191 8.13 4.72 10.96
N GLY A 192 7.43 5.24 11.98
CA GLY A 192 5.97 5.28 11.99
C GLY A 192 5.37 5.40 13.39
N HIS A 193 4.05 5.63 13.45
CA HIS A 193 3.30 5.69 14.70
C HIS A 193 3.31 4.33 15.42
N SER A 194 3.22 4.33 16.76
CA SER A 194 3.12 3.11 17.61
C SER A 194 2.04 2.07 17.20
N ALA A 195 1.09 2.46 16.34
CA ALA A 195 0.06 1.59 15.78
C ALA A 195 0.54 0.73 14.58
N CYS A 196 1.79 0.88 14.12
CA CYS A 196 2.34 0.17 12.96
C CYS A 196 2.71 -1.32 13.21
N ARG A 197 2.19 -1.94 14.28
CA ARG A 197 2.49 -3.33 14.68
C ARG A 197 1.92 -4.40 13.76
#